data_AF-A0A059BMQ5-F1
#
_entry.id   AF-A0A059BMQ5-F1
#
_cell.length_a   1.000
_cell.length_b   1.000
_cell.length_c   1.000
_cell.angle_alpha   90.00
_cell.angle_beta   90.00
_cell.angle_gamma   90.00
#
_symmetry.space_group_name_H-M   'P 1'
#
loop_
_entity.id
_entity.type
_entity.pdbx_description
1 polymer ?
#
loop_
_entity_poly.entity_id
_entity_poly.type
_entity_poly.pdbx_seq_one_letter_code
_entity_poly.pdbx_strand_id
1 'polypeptide(L)'
;MYRFLRHNVQSMDDKVREFARAVEEEDDTVAHGGSVKAPKVLADIVESVAAAIYIDVDFDLKRLWVIFRGLLEPIVGPEELQQQPQPITMLFEVCQKQGKKLEIRQGKKGSTNIASVYVDGEFVASCSSEHKEIAKLNAARRSLSQLAQSKPIKCGMIEIDGFDGPFEIEGAKQKLHELCDKKKWPKPIYRKGESGPPHNKKFACTVQIATSDGVYTMEGETRSRVKDAENCAASLMCRALHQYNYL
;
A
#
# COMPACT_ATOMS: atom_id res chain seq x y z
N MET A 1 -28.92 -11.19 -13.79
CA MET A 1 -29.00 -12.43 -14.60
C MET A 1 -29.34 -13.66 -13.75
N TYR A 2 -28.57 -13.97 -12.71
CA TYR A 2 -28.75 -15.18 -11.88
C TYR A 2 -30.19 -15.38 -11.33
N ARG A 3 -30.84 -14.32 -10.82
CA ARG A 3 -32.21 -14.38 -10.25
C ARG A 3 -33.29 -14.96 -11.19
N PHE A 4 -33.05 -14.95 -12.50
CA PHE A 4 -34.02 -15.41 -13.49
C PHE A 4 -33.81 -16.89 -13.90
N LEU A 5 -32.79 -17.56 -13.35
CA LEU A 5 -32.53 -18.97 -13.63
C LEU A 5 -33.39 -19.86 -12.73
N ARG A 6 -33.98 -20.88 -13.35
CA ARG A 6 -34.62 -21.97 -12.60
C ARG A 6 -33.55 -22.96 -12.15
N HIS A 7 -33.34 -23.06 -10.85
CA HIS A 7 -32.52 -24.10 -10.23
C HIS A 7 -33.09 -24.50 -8.87
N ASN A 8 -32.68 -25.66 -8.35
CA ASN A 8 -33.18 -26.21 -7.08
C ASN A 8 -32.06 -26.44 -6.04
N VAL A 9 -30.93 -25.74 -6.19
CA VAL A 9 -29.74 -25.94 -5.37
C VAL A 9 -29.57 -24.77 -4.40
N GLN A 10 -30.11 -24.90 -3.19
CA GLN A 10 -30.03 -23.86 -2.15
C GLN A 10 -28.58 -23.51 -1.77
N SER A 11 -27.67 -24.50 -1.75
CA SER A 11 -26.25 -24.27 -1.47
C SER A 11 -25.54 -23.42 -2.52
N MET A 12 -26.16 -23.20 -3.69
CA MET A 12 -25.66 -22.32 -4.73
C MET A 12 -26.08 -20.87 -4.50
N ASP A 13 -27.30 -20.65 -4.00
CA ASP A 13 -27.80 -19.32 -3.65
C ASP A 13 -26.90 -18.65 -2.61
N ASP A 14 -26.48 -19.41 -1.59
CA ASP A 14 -25.60 -18.90 -0.54
C ASP A 14 -24.24 -18.47 -1.11
N LYS A 15 -23.63 -19.29 -1.97
CA LYS A 15 -22.34 -18.97 -2.61
C LYS A 15 -22.42 -17.76 -3.53
N VAL A 16 -23.50 -17.64 -4.30
CA VAL A 16 -23.70 -16.50 -5.21
C VAL A 16 -23.97 -15.23 -4.41
N ARG A 17 -24.73 -15.33 -3.31
CA ARG A 17 -24.99 -14.19 -2.41
C ARG A 17 -23.73 -13.73 -1.69
N GLU A 18 -22.93 -14.67 -1.18
CA GLU A 18 -21.64 -14.38 -0.56
C GLU A 18 -20.69 -13.70 -1.56
N PHE A 19 -20.61 -14.24 -2.78
CA PHE A 19 -19.83 -13.64 -3.85
C PHE A 19 -20.30 -12.22 -4.19
N ALA A 20 -21.62 -12.02 -4.35
CA ALA A 20 -22.18 -10.72 -4.66
C ALA A 20 -21.87 -9.67 -3.58
N ARG A 21 -22.00 -10.04 -2.30
CA ARG A 21 -21.63 -9.15 -1.18
C ARG A 21 -20.15 -8.79 -1.18
N ALA A 22 -19.29 -9.77 -1.40
CA ALA A 22 -17.84 -9.51 -1.44
C ALA A 22 -17.46 -8.57 -2.60
N VAL A 23 -18.17 -8.63 -3.72
CA VAL A 23 -17.98 -7.70 -4.85
C VAL A 23 -18.53 -6.30 -4.53
N GLU A 24 -19.65 -6.19 -3.79
CA GLU A 24 -20.19 -4.89 -3.34
C GLU A 24 -19.28 -4.19 -2.32
N GLU A 25 -18.54 -4.94 -1.50
CA GLU A 25 -17.59 -4.41 -0.52
C GLU A 25 -16.22 -4.02 -1.15
N GLU A 26 -15.98 -4.36 -2.42
CA GLU A 26 -14.76 -3.98 -3.14
C GLU A 26 -14.90 -2.54 -3.68
N ASP A 27 -14.09 -1.61 -3.12
CA ASP A 27 -14.13 -0.16 -3.41
C ASP A 27 -13.79 0.19 -4.88
N ASP A 28 -13.02 -0.66 -5.57
CA ASP A 28 -12.56 -0.47 -6.94
C ASP A 28 -12.70 -1.76 -7.77
N THR A 29 -12.81 -1.64 -9.10
CA THR A 29 -12.76 -2.78 -10.02
C THR A 29 -11.46 -3.56 -9.82
N VAL A 30 -11.56 -4.81 -9.36
CA VAL A 30 -10.40 -5.65 -9.07
C VAL A 30 -9.95 -6.42 -10.31
N ALA A 31 -8.93 -5.94 -11.01
CA ALA A 31 -8.45 -6.54 -12.26
C ALA A 31 -7.81 -7.93 -12.13
N HIS A 32 -7.39 -8.30 -10.92
CA HIS A 32 -6.51 -9.46 -10.68
C HIS A 32 -7.08 -10.46 -9.67
N GLY A 33 -8.41 -10.54 -9.61
CA GLY A 33 -9.16 -11.47 -8.77
C GLY A 33 -9.58 -10.85 -7.44
N GLY A 34 -10.88 -10.93 -7.14
CA GLY A 34 -11.46 -10.41 -5.91
C GLY A 34 -11.05 -11.19 -4.65
N SER A 35 -11.62 -10.80 -3.52
CA SER A 35 -11.35 -11.37 -2.19
C SER A 35 -11.86 -12.82 -2.06
N VAL A 36 -12.80 -13.20 -2.91
CA VAL A 36 -13.45 -14.51 -2.95
C VAL A 36 -13.41 -15.12 -4.36
N LYS A 37 -13.54 -16.44 -4.44
CA LYS A 37 -13.59 -17.14 -5.72
C LYS A 37 -14.98 -17.02 -6.32
N ALA A 38 -15.07 -16.57 -7.58
CA ALA A 38 -16.32 -16.56 -8.33
C ALA A 38 -16.90 -17.99 -8.46
N PRO A 39 -18.20 -18.19 -8.15
CA PRO A 39 -18.87 -19.45 -8.40
C PRO A 39 -18.84 -19.79 -9.90
N LYS A 40 -18.37 -20.99 -10.24
CA LYS A 40 -18.22 -21.44 -11.63
C LYS A 40 -19.51 -21.30 -12.44
N VAL A 41 -20.66 -21.54 -11.80
CA VAL A 41 -21.97 -21.42 -12.45
C VAL A 41 -22.19 -20.05 -13.08
N LEU A 42 -21.67 -18.96 -12.49
CA LEU A 42 -21.81 -17.63 -13.07
C LEU A 42 -21.06 -17.52 -14.41
N ALA A 43 -19.88 -18.11 -14.52
CA ALA A 43 -19.15 -18.19 -15.77
C ALA A 43 -19.90 -19.06 -16.79
N ASP A 44 -20.42 -20.21 -16.39
CA ASP A 44 -21.19 -21.11 -17.27
C ASP A 44 -22.46 -20.39 -17.82
N ILE A 45 -23.11 -19.56 -17.00
CA ILE A 45 -24.27 -18.76 -17.44
C ILE A 45 -23.85 -17.72 -18.49
N VAL A 46 -22.78 -16.96 -18.22
CA VAL A 46 -22.24 -15.96 -19.17
C VAL A 46 -21.81 -16.63 -20.48
N GLU A 47 -21.13 -17.77 -20.42
CA GLU A 47 -20.72 -18.58 -21.57
C GLU A 47 -21.91 -19.11 -22.36
N SER A 48 -22.95 -19.59 -21.70
CA SER A 48 -24.17 -20.08 -22.38
C SER A 48 -24.92 -18.97 -23.12
N VAL A 49 -24.98 -17.76 -22.55
CA VAL A 49 -25.58 -16.60 -23.22
C VAL A 49 -24.73 -16.17 -24.43
N ALA A 50 -23.39 -16.15 -24.28
CA ALA A 50 -22.49 -15.88 -25.39
C ALA A 50 -22.68 -16.90 -26.53
N ALA A 51 -22.75 -18.19 -26.19
CA ALA A 51 -22.94 -19.26 -27.16
C ALA A 51 -24.29 -19.15 -27.89
N ALA A 52 -25.37 -18.83 -27.17
CA ALA A 52 -26.68 -18.61 -27.78
C ALA A 52 -26.66 -17.45 -28.79
N ILE A 53 -26.11 -16.31 -28.40
CA ILE A 53 -25.97 -15.15 -29.30
C ILE A 53 -25.09 -15.52 -30.50
N TYR A 54 -24.01 -16.26 -30.29
CA TYR A 54 -23.08 -16.65 -31.35
C TYR A 54 -23.77 -17.52 -32.42
N ILE A 55 -24.65 -18.42 -32.02
CA ILE A 55 -25.48 -19.21 -32.93
C ILE A 55 -26.50 -18.31 -33.65
N ASP A 56 -27.17 -17.41 -32.93
CA ASP A 56 -28.20 -16.53 -33.50
C ASP A 56 -27.65 -15.53 -34.54
N VAL A 57 -26.38 -15.14 -34.41
CA VAL A 57 -25.69 -14.27 -35.37
C VAL A 57 -24.95 -15.01 -36.48
N ASP A 58 -25.28 -16.30 -36.69
CA ASP A 58 -24.66 -17.17 -37.70
C ASP A 58 -23.13 -17.21 -37.58
N PHE A 59 -22.65 -17.39 -36.35
CA PHE A 59 -21.22 -17.51 -36.02
C PHE A 59 -20.38 -16.26 -36.35
N ASP A 60 -21.00 -15.08 -36.49
CA ASP A 60 -20.29 -13.80 -36.67
C ASP A 60 -19.78 -13.24 -35.33
N LEU A 61 -18.48 -13.41 -35.07
CA LEU A 61 -17.80 -12.90 -33.87
C LEU A 61 -17.88 -11.38 -33.70
N LYS A 62 -17.93 -10.60 -34.79
CA LYS A 62 -18.02 -9.13 -34.70
C LYS A 62 -19.42 -8.73 -34.23
N ARG A 63 -20.46 -9.36 -34.77
CA ARG A 63 -21.85 -9.13 -34.32
C ARG A 63 -22.06 -9.61 -32.89
N LEU A 64 -21.53 -10.79 -32.53
CA LEU A 64 -21.50 -11.28 -31.15
C LEU A 64 -20.89 -10.23 -30.22
N TRP A 65 -19.70 -9.72 -30.54
CA TRP A 65 -19.03 -8.74 -29.68
C TRP A 65 -19.81 -7.44 -29.51
N VAL A 66 -20.42 -6.91 -30.57
CA VAL A 66 -21.25 -5.70 -30.49
C VAL A 66 -22.45 -5.89 -29.57
N ILE A 67 -23.11 -7.05 -29.62
CA ILE A 67 -24.27 -7.37 -28.77
C ILE A 67 -23.83 -7.68 -27.33
N PHE A 68 -22.79 -8.49 -27.19
CA PHE A 68 -22.38 -9.06 -25.90
C PHE A 68 -21.62 -8.06 -25.02
N ARG A 69 -20.94 -7.07 -25.62
CA ARG A 69 -20.19 -6.05 -24.87
C ARG A 69 -21.07 -5.33 -23.83
N GLY A 70 -22.30 -4.97 -24.20
CA GLY A 70 -23.22 -4.29 -23.29
C GLY A 70 -23.58 -5.11 -22.04
N LEU A 71 -23.43 -6.44 -22.08
CA LEU A 71 -23.62 -7.31 -20.93
C LEU A 71 -22.40 -7.34 -19.98
N LEU A 72 -21.21 -7.08 -20.52
CA LEU A 72 -19.96 -7.12 -19.78
C LEU A 72 -19.57 -5.77 -19.18
N GLU A 73 -20.24 -4.68 -19.55
CA GLU A 73 -19.94 -3.35 -19.05
C GLU A 73 -20.41 -3.15 -17.60
N PRO A 74 -19.58 -2.54 -16.72
CA PRO A 74 -18.20 -2.12 -16.97
C PRO A 74 -17.22 -3.30 -16.96
N ILE A 75 -16.44 -3.45 -18.04
CA ILE A 75 -15.34 -4.42 -18.12
C ILE A 75 -14.02 -3.68 -17.90
N VAL A 76 -13.10 -4.31 -17.17
CA VAL A 76 -11.74 -3.77 -17.00
C VAL A 76 -11.04 -3.74 -18.36
N GLY A 77 -10.70 -2.54 -18.84
CA GLY A 77 -10.01 -2.32 -20.09
C GLY A 77 -8.50 -2.54 -20.00
N PRO A 78 -7.80 -2.61 -21.14
CA PRO A 78 -6.34 -2.70 -21.20
C PRO A 78 -5.63 -1.58 -20.42
N GLU A 79 -6.16 -0.36 -20.47
CA GLU A 79 -5.62 0.81 -19.79
C GLU A 79 -5.73 0.67 -18.27
N GLU A 80 -6.89 0.23 -17.73
CA GLU A 80 -7.04 -0.04 -16.31
C GLU A 80 -6.17 -1.24 -15.85
N LEU A 81 -6.03 -2.26 -16.69
CA LEU A 81 -5.15 -3.41 -16.42
C LEU A 81 -3.68 -3.00 -16.29
N GLN A 82 -3.21 -2.06 -17.10
CA GLN A 82 -1.85 -1.52 -16.98
C GLN A 82 -1.64 -0.72 -15.70
N GLN A 83 -2.68 0.00 -15.26
CA GLN A 83 -2.64 0.80 -14.02
C GLN A 83 -2.73 -0.07 -12.76
N GLN A 84 -3.31 -1.26 -12.84
CA GLN A 84 -3.44 -2.20 -11.73
C GLN A 84 -2.56 -3.43 -11.93
N PRO A 85 -1.22 -3.36 -11.80
CA PRO A 85 -0.36 -4.52 -12.00
C PRO A 85 -0.63 -5.63 -10.98
N GLN A 86 -0.37 -6.88 -11.38
CA GLN A 86 -0.52 -8.08 -10.54
C GLN A 86 0.14 -7.89 -9.17
N PRO A 87 -0.59 -7.95 -8.04
CA PRO A 87 -0.05 -7.61 -6.72
C PRO A 87 1.21 -8.39 -6.33
N ILE A 88 1.30 -9.66 -6.74
CA ILE A 88 2.47 -10.49 -6.47
C ILE A 88 3.69 -9.99 -7.26
N THR A 89 3.49 -9.69 -8.55
CA THR A 89 4.55 -9.14 -9.43
C THR A 89 5.00 -7.78 -8.92
N MET A 90 4.06 -6.89 -8.61
CA MET A 90 4.36 -5.57 -8.08
C MET A 90 5.14 -5.65 -6.76
N LEU A 91 4.77 -6.56 -5.86
CA LEU A 91 5.51 -6.78 -4.61
C LEU A 91 6.95 -7.21 -4.87
N PHE A 92 7.16 -8.13 -5.82
CA PHE A 92 8.50 -8.57 -6.22
C PHE A 92 9.34 -7.42 -6.75
N GLU A 93 8.79 -6.62 -7.66
CA GLU A 93 9.47 -5.45 -8.23
C GLU A 93 9.84 -4.41 -7.18
N VAL A 94 8.94 -4.13 -6.24
CA VAL A 94 9.18 -3.17 -5.14
C VAL A 94 10.32 -3.66 -4.25
N CYS A 95 10.32 -4.94 -3.87
CA CYS A 95 11.40 -5.51 -3.06
C CYS A 95 12.74 -5.49 -3.82
N GLN A 96 12.73 -5.88 -5.10
CA GLN A 96 13.93 -5.89 -5.94
C GLN A 96 14.54 -4.48 -6.10
N LYS A 97 13.70 -3.46 -6.36
CA LYS A 97 14.15 -2.06 -6.45
C LYS A 97 14.76 -1.54 -5.15
N GLN A 98 14.33 -2.07 -4.00
CA GLN A 98 14.87 -1.72 -2.69
C GLN A 98 16.09 -2.56 -2.28
N GLY A 99 16.53 -3.51 -3.12
CA GLY A 99 17.61 -4.44 -2.79
C GLY A 99 17.25 -5.44 -1.69
N LYS A 100 15.95 -5.66 -1.45
CA LYS A 100 15.44 -6.53 -0.38
C LYS A 100 15.08 -7.92 -0.91
N LYS A 101 15.32 -8.94 -0.11
CA LYS A 101 14.97 -10.33 -0.43
C LYS A 101 13.53 -10.62 -0.03
N LEU A 102 12.68 -10.92 -1.01
CA LEU A 102 11.29 -11.34 -0.80
C LEU A 102 11.19 -12.86 -0.65
N GLU A 103 10.51 -13.33 0.40
CA GLU A 103 10.17 -14.74 0.60
C GLU A 103 8.66 -14.88 0.90
N ILE A 104 7.94 -15.62 0.05
CA ILE A 104 6.53 -15.95 0.28
C ILE A 104 6.43 -17.41 0.72
N ARG A 105 6.14 -17.63 2.00
CA ARG A 105 5.97 -18.96 2.58
C ARG A 105 4.51 -19.36 2.55
N GLN A 106 4.26 -20.62 2.24
CA GLN A 106 2.91 -21.19 2.22
C GLN A 106 2.81 -22.20 3.34
N GLY A 107 1.71 -22.14 4.08
CA GLY A 107 1.38 -23.06 5.15
C GLY A 107 -0.06 -23.55 5.01
N LYS A 108 -0.41 -24.57 5.78
CA LYS A 108 -1.78 -25.07 5.89
C LYS A 108 -2.11 -25.25 7.37
N LYS A 109 -3.27 -24.73 7.78
CA LYS A 109 -3.80 -24.91 9.14
C LYS A 109 -5.22 -25.48 9.04
N GLY A 110 -5.34 -26.79 9.25
CA GLY A 110 -6.60 -27.51 9.07
C GLY A 110 -7.07 -27.48 7.61
N SER A 111 -8.28 -26.97 7.37
CA SER A 111 -8.86 -26.76 6.03
C SER A 111 -8.40 -25.47 5.35
N THR A 112 -7.75 -24.55 6.08
CA THR A 112 -7.37 -23.23 5.55
C THR A 112 -5.93 -23.20 5.06
N ASN A 113 -5.71 -22.56 3.91
CA ASN A 113 -4.39 -22.28 3.35
C ASN A 113 -3.92 -20.92 3.86
N ILE A 114 -2.64 -20.81 4.21
CA ILE A 114 -2.03 -19.58 4.73
C ILE A 114 -0.88 -19.20 3.81
N ALA A 115 -0.79 -17.93 3.45
CA ALA A 115 0.36 -17.35 2.80
C ALA A 115 0.95 -16.25 3.68
N SER A 116 2.25 -16.34 3.95
CA SER A 116 2.99 -15.39 4.78
C SER A 116 4.13 -14.79 3.97
N VAL A 117 4.21 -13.47 3.96
CA VAL A 117 5.23 -12.69 3.25
C VAL A 117 6.29 -12.22 4.23
N TYR A 118 7.54 -12.48 3.88
CA TYR A 118 8.73 -12.03 4.58
C TYR A 118 9.60 -11.19 3.66
N VAL A 119 10.14 -10.10 4.18
CA VAL A 119 11.07 -9.21 3.47
C VAL A 119 12.32 -9.08 4.32
N ASP A 120 13.48 -9.45 3.78
CA ASP A 120 14.77 -9.53 4.50
C ASP A 120 14.73 -10.39 5.77
N GLY A 121 13.87 -11.41 5.78
CA GLY A 121 13.66 -12.29 6.93
C GLY A 121 12.69 -11.74 7.99
N GLU A 122 12.24 -10.48 7.86
CA GLU A 122 11.22 -9.90 8.72
C GLU A 122 9.82 -10.23 8.23
N PHE A 123 8.92 -10.54 9.16
CA PHE A 123 7.52 -10.82 8.85
C PHE A 123 6.77 -9.52 8.52
N VAL A 124 6.13 -9.48 7.34
CA VAL A 124 5.35 -8.33 6.89
C VAL A 124 3.86 -8.61 7.12
N ALA A 125 3.31 -9.56 6.36
CA ALA A 125 1.90 -9.88 6.42
C ALA A 125 1.64 -11.39 6.27
N SER A 126 0.50 -11.83 6.79
CA SER A 126 -0.04 -13.17 6.53
C SER A 126 -1.53 -13.05 6.24
N CYS A 127 -1.99 -13.85 5.28
CA CYS A 127 -3.42 -14.01 5.00
C CYS A 127 -3.76 -15.49 4.87
N SER A 128 -4.96 -15.84 5.30
CA SER A 128 -5.53 -17.17 5.18
C SER A 128 -6.75 -17.17 4.26
N SER A 129 -6.93 -18.22 3.49
CA SER A 129 -8.12 -18.44 2.66
C SER A 129 -8.32 -19.95 2.44
N GLU A 130 -9.54 -20.35 2.09
CA GLU A 130 -9.81 -21.70 1.59
C GLU A 130 -9.02 -22.00 0.32
N HIS A 131 -8.72 -20.97 -0.48
CA HIS A 131 -8.00 -21.10 -1.74
C HIS A 131 -6.57 -20.56 -1.62
N LYS A 132 -5.61 -21.41 -1.98
CA LYS A 132 -4.18 -21.12 -1.94
C LYS A 132 -3.79 -19.85 -2.70
N GLU A 133 -4.33 -19.65 -3.90
CA GLU A 133 -4.00 -18.49 -4.73
C GLU A 133 -4.58 -17.19 -4.17
N ILE A 134 -5.80 -17.23 -3.60
CA ILE A 134 -6.40 -16.08 -2.92
C ILE A 134 -5.60 -15.70 -1.67
N ALA A 135 -5.16 -16.69 -0.88
CA ALA A 135 -4.32 -16.44 0.28
C ALA A 135 -3.02 -15.69 -0.10
N LYS A 136 -2.34 -16.12 -1.17
CA LYS A 136 -1.13 -15.45 -1.68
C LYS A 136 -1.42 -14.04 -2.19
N LEU A 137 -2.48 -13.88 -2.99
CA LEU A 137 -2.86 -12.60 -3.57
C LEU A 137 -3.17 -11.57 -2.47
N ASN A 138 -3.97 -11.96 -1.48
CA ASN A 138 -4.32 -11.10 -0.35
C ASN A 138 -3.12 -10.81 0.54
N ALA A 139 -2.23 -11.79 0.77
CA ALA A 139 -0.98 -11.56 1.49
C ALA A 139 -0.11 -10.53 0.75
N ALA A 140 0.01 -10.64 -0.57
CA ALA A 140 0.76 -9.68 -1.38
C ALA A 140 0.14 -8.27 -1.36
N ARG A 141 -1.18 -8.14 -1.51
CA ARG A 141 -1.90 -6.86 -1.38
C ARG A 141 -1.68 -6.21 -0.02
N ARG A 142 -1.79 -7.01 1.05
CA ARG A 142 -1.59 -6.54 2.42
C ARG A 142 -0.15 -6.10 2.65
N SER A 143 0.81 -6.84 2.12
CA SER A 143 2.22 -6.46 2.15
C SER A 143 2.50 -5.19 1.36
N LEU A 144 1.96 -5.03 0.16
CA LEU A 144 2.10 -3.78 -0.61
C LEU A 144 1.51 -2.59 0.14
N SER A 145 0.33 -2.75 0.74
CA SER A 145 -0.31 -1.72 1.55
C SER A 145 0.53 -1.34 2.76
N GLN A 146 1.07 -2.35 3.46
CA GLN A 146 1.99 -2.13 4.57
C GLN A 146 3.32 -1.53 4.14
N LEU A 147 3.87 -1.88 2.97
CA LEU A 147 5.09 -1.30 2.42
C LEU A 147 4.87 0.13 1.91
N ALA A 148 3.65 0.45 1.46
CA ALA A 148 3.25 1.81 1.11
C ALA A 148 3.01 2.68 2.35
N GLN A 149 2.47 2.10 3.44
CA GLN A 149 2.33 2.76 4.73
C GLN A 149 3.68 2.88 5.45
N SER A 150 4.50 1.83 5.38
CA SER A 150 5.93 1.84 5.68
C SER A 150 6.70 2.36 4.48
N LYS A 151 6.32 3.55 3.98
CA LYS A 151 7.39 4.41 3.46
C LYS A 151 8.47 4.44 4.57
N PRO A 152 9.76 4.60 4.23
CA PRO A 152 10.63 5.30 5.16
C PRO A 152 9.91 6.59 5.55
N ILE A 153 10.39 7.34 6.52
CA ILE A 153 10.16 8.77 6.44
C ILE A 153 10.93 9.26 5.19
N LYS A 154 10.46 8.96 3.97
CA LYS A 154 10.73 9.80 2.82
C LYS A 154 9.89 11.02 3.12
N CYS A 155 10.51 11.98 3.79
CA CYS A 155 11.02 13.16 3.09
C CYS A 155 10.65 13.15 1.59
N GLY A 156 9.34 13.21 1.30
CA GLY A 156 8.86 13.63 0.01
C GLY A 156 9.34 15.06 -0.11
N MET A 157 10.07 15.31 -1.19
CA MET A 157 10.33 16.64 -1.69
C MET A 157 9.01 17.40 -1.65
N ILE A 158 8.91 18.36 -0.74
CA ILE A 158 8.05 19.50 -0.93
C ILE A 158 9.02 20.52 -1.49
N GLU A 159 8.85 20.84 -2.77
CA GLU A 159 9.39 22.07 -3.34
C GLU A 159 8.76 23.20 -2.52
N ILE A 160 9.55 23.76 -1.60
CA ILE A 160 9.20 25.01 -0.95
C ILE A 160 9.67 26.07 -1.93
N ASP A 161 8.70 26.79 -2.49
CA ASP A 161 8.93 27.93 -3.35
C ASP A 161 9.79 28.97 -2.58
N GLY A 162 10.96 29.29 -3.12
CA GLY A 162 11.82 30.38 -2.61
C GLY A 162 13.15 30.01 -1.93
N PHE A 163 13.75 28.84 -2.18
CA PHE A 163 15.13 28.58 -1.69
C PHE A 163 15.98 27.79 -2.71
N ASP A 164 16.83 28.50 -3.45
CA ASP A 164 17.80 27.91 -4.37
C ASP A 164 18.90 27.16 -3.60
N GLY A 165 18.87 25.82 -3.65
CA GLY A 165 20.03 24.99 -3.32
C GLY A 165 19.71 23.56 -2.87
N PRO A 166 20.54 22.56 -3.24
CA PRO A 166 20.41 21.18 -2.77
C PRO A 166 20.55 21.16 -1.25
N PHE A 167 19.48 20.81 -0.53
CA PHE A 167 19.45 20.91 0.92
C PHE A 167 20.30 19.81 1.56
N GLU A 168 21.52 20.16 1.92
CA GLU A 168 22.38 19.36 2.78
C GLU A 168 21.73 19.25 4.17
N ILE A 169 21.70 18.04 4.73
CA ILE A 169 21.33 17.80 6.14
C ILE A 169 22.29 18.58 7.07
N GLU A 170 23.45 18.97 6.55
CA GLU A 170 24.43 19.81 7.22
C GLU A 170 23.89 21.24 7.42
N GLY A 171 23.76 21.65 8.69
CA GLY A 171 23.33 23.00 9.08
C GLY A 171 21.85 23.13 9.45
N ALA A 172 21.05 22.06 9.37
CA ALA A 172 19.64 22.08 9.79
C ALA A 172 19.45 22.49 11.27
N LYS A 173 20.38 22.09 12.15
CA LYS A 173 20.42 22.54 13.55
C LYS A 173 20.55 24.06 13.65
N GLN A 174 21.47 24.65 12.89
CA GLN A 174 21.70 26.10 12.89
C GLN A 174 20.46 26.86 12.39
N LYS A 175 19.84 26.37 11.30
CA LYS A 175 18.62 26.97 10.74
C LYS A 175 17.45 26.95 11.74
N LEU A 176 17.29 25.86 12.50
CA LEU A 176 16.25 25.79 13.54
C LEU A 176 16.52 26.80 14.68
N HIS A 177 17.79 26.98 15.07
CA HIS A 177 18.16 28.01 16.04
C HIS A 177 17.84 29.42 15.53
N GLU A 178 18.21 29.76 14.29
CA GLU A 178 17.91 31.05 13.66
C GLU A 178 16.40 31.32 13.57
N LEU A 179 15.62 30.28 13.30
CA LEU A 179 14.15 30.36 13.27
C LEU A 179 13.57 30.67 14.65
N CYS A 180 14.03 29.98 15.69
CA CYS A 180 13.61 30.25 17.07
C CYS A 180 13.95 31.69 17.47
N ASP A 181 15.14 32.18 17.12
CA ASP A 181 15.56 33.55 17.41
C ASP A 181 14.68 34.58 16.68
N LYS A 182 14.37 34.36 15.40
CA LYS A 182 13.49 35.23 14.60
C LYS A 182 12.06 35.29 15.15
N LYS A 183 11.53 34.16 15.62
CA LYS A 183 10.17 34.04 16.17
C LYS A 183 10.09 34.34 17.68
N LYS A 184 11.22 34.70 18.31
CA LYS A 184 11.35 34.93 19.76
C LYS A 184 10.88 33.74 20.60
N TRP A 185 11.10 32.52 20.12
CA TRP A 185 10.81 31.30 20.86
C TRP A 185 11.99 30.91 21.77
N PRO A 186 11.72 30.20 22.88
CA PRO A 186 12.77 29.54 23.65
C PRO A 186 13.67 28.66 22.77
N LYS A 187 14.95 28.57 23.14
CA LYS A 187 15.92 27.78 22.39
C LYS A 187 15.52 26.30 22.33
N PRO A 188 15.75 25.61 21.19
CA PRO A 188 15.45 24.19 21.05
C PRO A 188 16.27 23.35 22.03
N ILE A 189 15.60 22.38 22.66
CA ILE A 189 16.20 21.43 23.61
C ILE A 189 16.46 20.12 22.89
N TYR A 190 17.72 19.67 22.86
CA TYR A 190 18.11 18.41 22.25
C TYR A 190 18.38 17.36 23.32
N ARG A 191 17.75 16.18 23.20
CA ARG A 191 18.04 14.99 24.00
C ARG A 191 18.68 13.95 23.11
N LYS A 192 19.81 13.39 23.53
CA LYS A 192 20.53 12.35 22.79
C LYS A 192 20.27 10.98 23.42
N GLY A 193 19.98 10.00 22.57
CA GLY A 193 19.89 8.59 22.91
C GLY A 193 21.01 7.83 22.22
N GLU A 194 21.70 6.96 22.96
CA GLU A 194 22.71 6.06 22.41
C GLU A 194 22.14 4.64 22.41
N SER A 195 22.29 3.94 21.29
CA SER A 195 21.83 2.56 21.13
C SER A 195 22.85 1.74 20.34
N GLY A 196 22.89 0.44 20.61
CA GLY A 196 23.74 -0.52 19.91
C GLY A 196 25.06 -0.85 20.62
N PRO A 197 25.73 -1.93 20.20
CA PRO A 197 26.98 -2.39 20.79
C PRO A 197 28.15 -1.44 20.46
N PRO A 198 29.27 -1.47 21.20
CA PRO A 198 30.39 -0.54 21.02
C PRO A 198 30.96 -0.46 19.60
N HIS A 199 30.83 -1.54 18.82
CA HIS A 199 31.30 -1.66 17.44
C HIS A 199 30.26 -1.24 16.38
N ASN A 200 29.05 -0.86 16.79
CA ASN A 200 27.98 -0.37 15.91
C ASN A 200 27.07 0.63 16.64
N LYS A 201 27.68 1.67 17.24
CA LYS A 201 26.97 2.71 17.97
C LYS A 201 26.09 3.52 17.03
N LYS A 202 24.82 3.63 17.38
CA LYS A 202 23.82 4.45 16.72
C LYS A 202 23.35 5.53 17.68
N PHE A 203 23.22 6.75 17.17
CA PHE A 203 22.79 7.91 17.92
C PHE A 203 21.42 8.35 17.42
N ALA A 204 20.43 8.40 18.32
CA ALA A 204 19.14 9.03 18.09
C ALA A 204 19.13 10.39 18.77
N CYS A 205 18.41 11.36 18.23
CA CYS A 205 18.25 12.66 18.87
C CYS A 205 16.80 13.11 18.80
N THR A 206 16.29 13.62 19.92
CA THR A 206 14.97 14.20 20.04
C THR A 206 15.12 15.70 20.26
N VAL A 207 14.43 16.52 19.48
CA VAL A 207 14.40 17.97 19.64
C VAL A 207 13.03 18.42 20.14
N GLN A 208 13.02 19.34 21.11
CA GLN A 208 11.82 19.93 21.69
C GLN A 208 11.87 21.45 21.57
N ILE A 209 10.79 22.06 21.12
CA ILE A 209 10.62 23.52 21.06
C ILE A 209 9.32 23.93 21.73
N ALA A 210 9.35 25.02 22.47
CA ALA A 210 8.15 25.65 23.02
C ALA A 210 7.74 26.81 22.10
N THR A 211 6.51 26.80 21.63
CA THR A 211 5.92 27.87 20.82
C THR A 211 4.73 28.48 21.58
N SER A 212 4.08 29.50 21.01
CA SER A 212 2.85 30.08 21.60
C SER A 212 1.71 29.07 21.73
N ASP A 213 1.70 28.05 20.87
CA ASP A 213 0.55 27.15 20.71
C ASP A 213 0.80 25.78 21.36
N GLY A 214 1.99 25.58 21.93
CA GLY A 214 2.35 24.37 22.66
C GLY A 214 3.82 23.98 22.52
N VAL A 215 4.16 22.85 23.14
CA VAL A 215 5.50 22.24 23.07
C VAL A 215 5.51 21.16 22.00
N TYR A 216 6.31 21.35 20.96
CA TYR A 216 6.50 20.36 19.89
C TYR A 216 7.72 19.52 20.20
N THR A 217 7.60 18.21 19.98
CA THR A 217 8.69 17.25 20.17
C THR A 217 8.81 16.39 18.93
N MET A 218 10.01 16.31 18.35
CA MET A 218 10.29 15.48 17.18
C MET A 218 11.53 14.62 17.44
N GLU A 219 11.44 13.34 17.08
CA GLU A 219 12.54 12.39 17.16
C GLU A 219 13.14 12.16 15.77
N GLY A 220 14.45 12.38 15.64
CA GLY A 220 15.22 12.12 14.44
C GLY A 220 15.62 10.66 14.33
N GLU A 221 15.82 10.20 13.09
CA GLU A 221 16.29 8.84 12.80
C GLU A 221 17.68 8.57 13.43
N THR A 222 17.96 7.30 13.70
CA THR A 222 19.27 6.88 14.19
C THR A 222 20.36 7.09 13.14
N ARG A 223 21.47 7.73 13.54
CA ARG A 223 22.65 7.99 12.69
C ARG A 223 23.92 7.44 13.31
N SER A 224 24.96 7.28 12.50
CA SER A 224 26.29 6.84 12.95
C SER A 224 27.08 7.93 13.69
N ARG A 225 26.69 9.21 13.55
CA ARG A 225 27.32 10.36 14.20
C ARG A 225 26.27 11.18 14.96
N VAL A 226 26.67 11.72 16.11
CA VAL A 226 25.81 12.60 16.94
C VAL A 226 25.40 13.86 16.18
N LYS A 227 26.33 14.51 15.46
CA LYS A 227 26.07 15.71 14.64
C LYS A 227 24.95 15.46 13.62
N ASP A 228 24.96 14.28 12.99
CA ASP A 228 23.98 13.93 11.96
C ASP A 228 22.62 13.60 12.57
N ALA A 229 22.59 12.98 13.75
CA ALA A 229 21.36 12.73 14.50
C ALA A 229 20.68 14.04 14.93
N GLU A 230 21.44 15.00 15.44
CA GLU A 230 20.93 16.33 15.83
C GLU A 230 20.38 17.11 14.63
N ASN A 231 21.11 17.13 13.51
CA ASN A 231 20.67 17.76 12.28
C ASN A 231 19.42 17.08 11.69
N CYS A 232 19.33 15.75 11.80
CA CYS A 232 18.16 15.00 11.33
C CYS A 232 16.92 15.36 12.15
N ALA A 233 17.03 15.42 13.48
CA ALA A 233 15.95 15.85 14.36
C ALA A 233 15.52 17.29 14.06
N ALA A 234 16.49 18.19 13.88
CA ALA A 234 16.23 19.59 13.56
C ALA A 234 15.50 19.77 12.22
N SER A 235 15.88 19.01 11.19
CA SER A 235 15.23 19.04 9.87
C SER A 235 13.76 18.62 9.94
N LEU A 236 13.45 17.56 10.70
CA LEU A 236 12.06 17.13 10.91
C LEU A 236 11.24 18.17 11.67
N MET A 237 11.83 18.80 12.68
CA MET A 237 11.18 19.87 13.42
C MET A 237 10.90 21.11 12.56
N CYS A 238 11.86 21.53 11.72
CA CYS A 238 11.63 22.61 10.77
C CYS A 238 10.46 22.30 9.82
N ARG A 239 10.35 21.05 9.34
CA ARG A 239 9.24 20.64 8.46
C ARG A 239 7.90 20.64 9.16
N ALA A 240 7.85 20.12 10.38
CA ALA A 240 6.64 20.16 11.19
C ALA A 240 6.17 21.60 11.36
N LEU A 241 7.06 22.52 11.70
CA LEU A 241 6.76 23.95 11.83
C LEU A 241 6.23 24.60 10.54
N HIS A 242 6.73 24.21 9.37
CA HIS A 242 6.18 24.66 8.08
C HIS A 242 4.75 24.16 7.86
N GLN A 243 4.46 22.89 8.19
CA GLN A 243 3.12 22.32 8.00
C GLN A 243 2.06 22.96 8.92
N TYR A 244 2.46 23.51 10.07
CA TYR A 244 1.58 24.27 10.95
C TYR A 244 1.50 25.77 10.62
N ASN A 245 1.97 26.20 9.44
CA ASN A 245 1.91 27.60 8.95
C ASN A 245 2.64 28.63 9.82
N TYR A 246 3.64 28.22 10.62
CA TYR A 246 4.48 29.19 11.36
C TYR A 246 5.60 29.81 10.53
N LEU A 247 5.78 29.37 9.28
CA LEU A 247 6.80 29.83 8.33
C LEU A 247 6.16 30.45 7.10
#